data_AF-A0A7J9C5W1-F1
#
_entry.id   AF-A0A7J9C5W1-F1
#
_cell.length_a   1.000
_cell.length_b   1.000
_cell.length_c   1.000
_cell.angle_alpha   90.00
_cell.angle_beta   90.00
_cell.angle_gamma   90.00
#
_symmetry.space_group_name_H-M   'P 1'
#
loop_
_entity.id
_entity.type
_entity.pdbx_description
1 polymer ?
#
loop_
_entity_poly.entity_id
_entity_poly.type
_entity_poly.pdbx_seq_one_letter_code
_entity_poly.pdbx_strand_id
1 'polypeptide(L)'
;MAVCCDLEVDVNGEETFLLDKAFIAAAWGCFHSSSLGLFLFSHLLRKAEGCFHGIDYSSFPCIAGLITWHLCYFGLINAMNGVFAMPMKILTRKLSKLFDKSTNAKRNKVIFRDFPGGVENFELIARFCYNNGKIDINPSNVSLLYFAAQFLEMNNSVSGNRNLIEKTMKSIEEISYWTWSDLLATLKHCQDLQSSGIVERCLDSLVGRLAIPSEASPCASTSSLDSPGFWLSCDTRSTKSLKHGFSQATWWFEDLSILSPDMIEMLIKSMVSRKYNHVIIGWFLFHYQKSKFYTASPDEKHQVLETVIDMLYTLDTNSISCKSLFRIYRVVLNLNISKNSRNKLECMIGSQLDQATLDNLLIPSPHGASYLYDVNLVLRFLKAFLCGRDQQVSPMRIKKVGSLMDMYIAEVAPDPCLKSSKFLALVVALPDSARDSSNELYHAIDIYLEVHAGLSDEEKMKICCALNYEKLSTEAGIHLSQNAKFPSKSAVQALISQQLKLKNLLQGTNNTKLYTNSPCNFIETKGKAKKDEACEPTLYSERIDISVDNEKLREHLQGMQCRVMELEKVCKKMQSEMAKIMKSKAAAHGSSARSLPRLCS
;
A
#
# COMPACT_ATOMS: atom_id res chain seq x y z
N MET A 1 -29.46 -46.17 -41.34
CA MET A 1 -28.73 -45.19 -42.18
C MET A 1 -27.91 -44.32 -41.24
N ALA A 2 -26.60 -44.29 -41.47
CA ALA A 2 -25.63 -43.64 -40.59
C ALA A 2 -25.91 -42.14 -40.46
N VAL A 3 -26.02 -41.66 -39.23
CA VAL A 3 -26.00 -40.22 -38.92
C VAL A 3 -24.56 -39.76 -39.14
N CYS A 4 -24.34 -38.96 -40.18
CA CYS A 4 -23.01 -38.53 -40.61
C CYS A 4 -22.55 -37.34 -39.75
N CYS A 5 -22.03 -37.62 -38.55
CA CYS A 5 -21.28 -36.62 -37.79
C CYS A 5 -19.88 -36.48 -38.40
N ASP A 6 -19.62 -35.37 -39.09
CA ASP A 6 -18.40 -35.18 -39.90
C ASP A 6 -17.31 -34.34 -39.20
N LEU A 7 -17.58 -33.84 -37.99
CA LEU A 7 -16.68 -33.00 -37.22
C LEU A 7 -16.59 -33.47 -35.76
N GLU A 8 -15.40 -33.84 -35.34
CA GLU A 8 -15.04 -34.11 -33.94
C GLU A 8 -14.32 -32.86 -33.39
N VAL A 9 -14.88 -32.20 -32.38
CA VAL A 9 -14.23 -31.08 -31.68
C VAL A 9 -13.80 -31.55 -30.30
N ASP A 10 -12.49 -31.70 -30.14
CA ASP A 10 -11.84 -32.04 -28.88
C ASP A 10 -11.50 -30.73 -28.15
N VAL A 11 -12.05 -30.56 -26.95
CA VAL A 11 -11.85 -29.37 -26.12
C VAL A 11 -10.93 -29.74 -24.97
N ASN A 12 -9.74 -29.14 -24.95
CA ASN A 12 -8.69 -29.30 -23.95
C ASN A 12 -8.21 -30.74 -23.72
N GLY A 13 -8.57 -31.71 -24.59
CA GLY A 13 -8.28 -33.13 -24.35
C GLY A 13 -9.21 -33.79 -23.34
N GLU A 14 -10.25 -33.09 -22.87
CA GLU A 14 -11.17 -33.56 -21.83
C GLU A 14 -12.40 -34.23 -22.44
N GLU A 15 -13.11 -33.53 -23.34
CA GLU A 15 -14.29 -34.07 -24.04
C GLU A 15 -14.25 -33.81 -25.54
N THR A 16 -14.88 -34.70 -26.30
CA THR A 16 -15.02 -34.58 -27.76
C THR A 16 -16.49 -34.43 -28.16
N PHE A 17 -16.82 -33.31 -28.80
CA PHE A 17 -18.15 -33.01 -29.32
C PHE A 17 -18.26 -33.44 -30.79
N LEU A 18 -19.36 -34.11 -31.14
CA LEU A 18 -19.68 -34.48 -32.52
C LEU A 18 -20.63 -33.46 -33.14
N LEU A 19 -20.22 -32.87 -34.26
CA LEU A 19 -20.92 -31.80 -34.98
C LEU A 19 -21.15 -32.21 -36.44
N ASP A 20 -22.27 -31.78 -37.02
CA ASP A 20 -22.71 -32.15 -38.37
C ASP A 20 -22.31 -31.10 -39.42
N LYS A 21 -21.57 -31.50 -40.48
CA LYS A 21 -21.12 -30.60 -41.57
C LYS A 21 -22.24 -30.16 -42.51
N ALA A 22 -23.32 -30.92 -42.68
CA ALA A 22 -24.34 -30.65 -43.70
C ALA A 22 -25.09 -29.31 -43.47
N PHE A 23 -25.04 -28.78 -42.25
CA PHE A 23 -25.59 -27.47 -41.90
C PHE A 23 -24.55 -26.34 -41.82
N ILE A 24 -23.26 -26.64 -41.98
CA ILE A 24 -22.16 -25.66 -42.01
C ILE A 24 -22.05 -24.99 -43.41
N ALA A 25 -22.43 -25.69 -44.48
CA ALA A 25 -22.24 -25.25 -45.87
C ALA A 25 -23.38 -24.41 -46.49
N ALA A 26 -24.51 -24.24 -45.81
CA ALA A 26 -25.71 -23.62 -46.38
C ALA A 26 -25.67 -22.07 -46.43
N ALA A 27 -24.54 -21.49 -46.84
CA ALA A 27 -24.38 -20.08 -47.17
C ALA A 27 -23.34 -19.78 -48.28
N TRP A 28 -22.84 -20.77 -49.02
CA TRP A 28 -22.04 -20.53 -50.23
C TRP A 28 -22.75 -21.15 -51.44
N GLY A 29 -23.59 -20.33 -52.10
CA GLY A 29 -24.24 -20.69 -53.36
C GLY A 29 -25.74 -20.91 -53.24
N CYS A 30 -26.52 -19.84 -53.37
CA CYS A 30 -27.75 -19.76 -54.18
C CYS A 30 -28.49 -18.46 -53.89
N PHE A 31 -28.03 -17.37 -54.47
CA PHE A 31 -28.91 -16.28 -54.90
C PHE A 31 -28.36 -15.65 -56.19
N HIS A 32 -28.16 -16.50 -57.20
CA HIS A 32 -28.30 -16.07 -58.59
C HIS A 32 -29.00 -17.20 -59.35
N SER A 33 -30.16 -16.87 -59.92
CA SER A 33 -30.95 -17.68 -60.83
C SER A 33 -31.50 -19.00 -60.27
N SER A 34 -32.76 -19.00 -59.85
CA SER A 34 -33.84 -19.58 -60.66
C SER A 34 -35.10 -19.81 -59.83
N SER A 35 -36.13 -19.12 -60.25
CA SER A 35 -37.55 -19.41 -60.02
C SER A 35 -37.91 -20.81 -60.52
N LEU A 36 -37.55 -21.87 -59.79
CA LEU A 36 -37.95 -23.25 -60.15
C LEU A 36 -37.87 -24.23 -58.94
N GLY A 37 -38.30 -23.80 -57.76
CA GLY A 37 -38.34 -24.66 -56.55
C GLY A 37 -39.69 -24.71 -55.82
N LEU A 38 -40.65 -23.88 -56.22
CA LEU A 38 -41.99 -23.80 -55.63
C LEU A 38 -43.11 -24.25 -56.58
N PHE A 39 -42.76 -24.70 -57.79
CA PHE A 39 -43.72 -25.21 -58.78
C PHE A 39 -43.91 -26.73 -58.75
N LEU A 40 -43.05 -27.49 -58.05
CA LEU A 40 -43.12 -28.96 -57.99
C LEU A 40 -43.78 -29.51 -56.72
N PHE A 41 -44.01 -28.70 -55.69
CA PHE A 41 -44.73 -29.15 -54.49
C PHE A 41 -46.24 -28.88 -54.55
N SER A 42 -46.70 -27.89 -55.34
CA SER A 42 -48.15 -27.64 -55.52
C SER A 42 -48.78 -28.50 -56.63
N HIS A 43 -48.00 -28.98 -57.61
CA HIS A 43 -48.53 -29.84 -58.69
C HIS A 43 -48.64 -31.31 -58.29
N LEU A 44 -47.86 -31.78 -57.31
CA LEU A 44 -47.96 -33.14 -56.78
C LEU A 44 -49.04 -33.29 -55.69
N LEU A 45 -49.34 -32.23 -54.93
CA LEU A 45 -50.46 -32.24 -53.98
C LEU A 45 -51.83 -32.11 -54.66
N ARG A 46 -51.92 -31.45 -55.82
CA ARG A 46 -53.19 -31.33 -56.58
C ARG A 46 -53.55 -32.59 -57.40
N LYS A 47 -52.65 -33.56 -57.50
CA LYS A 47 -52.88 -34.85 -58.20
C LYS A 47 -53.14 -36.02 -57.24
N ALA A 48 -53.03 -35.80 -55.93
CA ALA A 48 -53.34 -36.79 -54.89
C ALA A 48 -54.78 -36.68 -54.33
N GLU A 49 -55.47 -35.56 -54.55
CA GLU A 49 -56.88 -35.38 -54.14
C GLU A 49 -57.90 -35.99 -55.13
N GLY A 50 -57.45 -36.59 -56.23
CA GLY A 50 -58.33 -37.13 -57.28
C GLY A 50 -58.67 -38.63 -57.19
N CYS A 51 -58.17 -39.35 -56.18
CA CYS A 51 -58.30 -40.81 -56.15
C CYS A 51 -58.58 -41.37 -54.75
N PHE A 52 -59.57 -40.86 -54.01
CA PHE A 52 -60.25 -41.63 -52.96
C PHE A 52 -61.63 -41.00 -52.71
N HIS A 53 -62.58 -41.28 -53.59
CA HIS A 53 -64.00 -41.17 -53.26
C HIS A 53 -64.46 -42.52 -52.72
N GLY A 54 -64.83 -42.53 -51.44
CA GLY A 54 -65.63 -43.60 -50.82
C GLY A 54 -64.85 -44.82 -50.33
N ILE A 55 -64.30 -44.76 -49.11
CA ILE A 55 -64.15 -45.93 -48.23
C ILE A 55 -64.37 -45.48 -46.78
N ASP A 56 -65.27 -46.18 -46.08
CA ASP A 56 -65.68 -45.98 -44.69
C ASP A 56 -64.54 -46.10 -43.68
N TYR A 57 -64.51 -45.17 -42.71
CA TYR A 57 -63.69 -45.24 -41.51
C TYR A 57 -64.38 -46.10 -40.44
N SER A 58 -64.29 -47.41 -40.56
CA SER A 58 -64.42 -48.29 -39.40
C SER A 58 -63.55 -49.52 -39.60
N SER A 59 -62.72 -49.82 -38.60
CA SER A 59 -61.79 -50.97 -38.54
C SER A 59 -60.40 -50.73 -39.12
N PHE A 60 -59.44 -50.25 -38.31
CA PHE A 60 -58.06 -50.76 -38.23
C PHE A 60 -57.26 -49.98 -37.15
N PRO A 61 -57.09 -50.51 -35.93
CA PRO A 61 -56.29 -49.86 -34.88
C PRO A 61 -54.82 -50.34 -34.82
N CYS A 62 -54.23 -50.84 -35.92
CA CYS A 62 -52.90 -51.49 -35.84
C CYS A 62 -51.74 -50.80 -36.57
N ILE A 63 -51.94 -49.71 -37.30
CA ILE A 63 -50.84 -49.04 -38.04
C ILE A 63 -50.25 -47.85 -37.27
N ALA A 64 -51.06 -47.16 -36.44
CA ALA A 64 -50.59 -46.06 -35.61
C ALA A 64 -49.60 -46.51 -34.51
N GLY A 65 -49.80 -47.70 -33.94
CA GLY A 65 -48.94 -48.26 -32.89
C GLY A 65 -47.54 -48.67 -33.34
N LEU A 66 -47.39 -49.15 -34.59
CA LEU A 66 -46.09 -49.52 -35.16
C LEU A 66 -45.22 -48.29 -35.49
N ILE A 67 -45.84 -47.18 -35.88
CA ILE A 67 -45.13 -45.91 -36.13
C ILE A 67 -44.70 -45.26 -34.82
N THR A 68 -45.52 -45.34 -33.75
CA THR A 68 -45.13 -44.84 -32.42
C THR A 68 -44.07 -45.73 -31.77
N TRP A 69 -44.12 -47.05 -31.94
CA TRP A 69 -43.06 -47.94 -31.43
C TRP A 69 -41.73 -47.75 -32.17
N HIS A 70 -41.75 -47.60 -33.51
CA HIS A 70 -40.52 -47.31 -34.25
C HIS A 70 -39.94 -45.92 -33.95
N LEU A 71 -40.78 -44.89 -33.76
CA LEU A 71 -40.31 -43.55 -33.36
C LEU A 71 -39.79 -43.52 -31.92
N CYS A 72 -40.37 -44.29 -31.00
CA CYS A 72 -39.90 -44.38 -29.61
C CYS A 72 -38.62 -45.23 -29.49
N TYR A 73 -38.50 -46.31 -30.28
CA TYR A 73 -37.28 -47.13 -30.35
C TYR A 73 -36.11 -46.39 -31.05
N PHE A 74 -36.39 -45.57 -32.09
CA PHE A 74 -35.39 -44.67 -32.67
C PHE A 74 -35.01 -43.51 -31.74
N GLY A 75 -35.95 -43.00 -30.95
CA GLY A 75 -35.70 -41.98 -29.92
C GLY A 75 -34.82 -42.50 -28.77
N LEU A 76 -35.04 -43.75 -28.32
CA LEU A 76 -34.24 -44.35 -27.25
C LEU A 76 -32.82 -44.76 -27.71
N ILE A 77 -32.64 -45.25 -28.94
CA ILE A 77 -31.30 -45.59 -29.45
C ILE A 77 -30.43 -44.32 -29.65
N ASN A 78 -31.03 -43.20 -30.05
CA ASN A 78 -30.32 -41.92 -30.15
C ASN A 78 -30.01 -41.29 -28.77
N ALA A 79 -30.84 -41.57 -27.75
CA ALA A 79 -30.58 -41.15 -26.37
C ALA A 79 -29.49 -42.00 -25.67
N MET A 80 -29.31 -43.27 -26.06
CA MET A 80 -28.28 -44.15 -25.46
C MET A 80 -26.90 -44.07 -26.14
N ASN A 81 -26.77 -43.47 -27.33
CA ASN A 81 -25.51 -43.36 -28.06
C ASN A 81 -24.96 -41.93 -28.21
N GLY A 82 -25.56 -40.92 -27.57
CA GLY A 82 -25.00 -39.56 -27.54
C GLY A 82 -24.88 -38.87 -28.90
N VAL A 83 -25.65 -39.28 -29.91
CA VAL A 83 -25.59 -38.72 -31.27
C VAL A 83 -26.78 -37.76 -31.47
N PHE A 84 -26.52 -36.47 -31.25
CA PHE A 84 -27.45 -35.39 -31.60
C PHE A 84 -27.04 -34.78 -32.95
N ALA A 85 -27.79 -35.09 -34.02
CA ALA A 85 -27.62 -34.44 -35.32
C ALA A 85 -28.28 -33.06 -35.30
N MET A 86 -27.51 -31.97 -35.50
CA MET A 86 -28.00 -30.61 -35.24
C MET A 86 -27.51 -29.53 -36.24
N PRO A 87 -28.34 -28.51 -36.53
CA PRO A 87 -28.06 -27.48 -37.53
C PRO A 87 -27.08 -26.39 -37.08
N MET A 88 -25.83 -26.46 -37.51
CA MET A 88 -24.73 -25.56 -37.14
C MET A 88 -24.53 -24.41 -38.15
N LYS A 89 -25.57 -23.59 -38.37
CA LYS A 89 -25.59 -22.51 -39.38
C LYS A 89 -24.91 -21.20 -38.97
N ILE A 90 -24.24 -21.23 -37.83
CA ILE A 90 -23.57 -20.09 -37.22
C ILE A 90 -22.39 -20.71 -36.51
N LEU A 91 -21.17 -20.42 -36.93
CA LEU A 91 -20.22 -19.75 -36.06
C LEU A 91 -18.85 -19.70 -36.74
N THR A 92 -18.29 -18.49 -36.69
CA THR A 92 -16.88 -18.23 -36.41
C THR A 92 -15.91 -18.29 -37.56
N ARG A 93 -15.32 -17.12 -37.82
CA ARG A 93 -14.23 -16.94 -38.77
C ARG A 93 -13.08 -17.93 -38.50
N LYS A 94 -12.86 -18.30 -37.24
CA LYS A 94 -11.82 -19.26 -36.85
C LYS A 94 -12.12 -20.68 -37.31
N LEU A 95 -13.33 -21.19 -37.08
CA LEU A 95 -13.74 -22.49 -37.60
C LEU A 95 -13.82 -22.48 -39.12
N SER A 96 -14.41 -21.45 -39.75
CA SER A 96 -14.47 -21.36 -41.22
C SER A 96 -13.08 -21.36 -41.87
N LYS A 97 -12.11 -20.61 -41.32
CA LYS A 97 -10.69 -20.64 -41.76
C LYS A 97 -10.04 -22.01 -41.61
N LEU A 98 -10.41 -22.79 -40.58
CA LEU A 98 -9.91 -24.15 -40.41
C LEU A 98 -10.54 -25.11 -41.43
N PHE A 99 -11.79 -24.87 -41.82
CA PHE A 99 -12.49 -25.66 -42.84
C PHE A 99 -11.97 -25.41 -44.26
N ASP A 100 -11.74 -24.15 -44.64
CA ASP A 100 -11.23 -23.78 -45.97
C ASP A 100 -9.87 -24.42 -46.29
N LYS A 101 -9.12 -24.83 -45.26
CA LYS A 101 -7.81 -25.49 -45.38
C LYS A 101 -7.88 -27.03 -45.40
N SER A 102 -9.04 -27.65 -45.15
CA SER A 102 -9.16 -29.09 -44.81
C SER A 102 -9.88 -29.96 -45.87
N THR A 103 -9.84 -29.57 -47.14
CA THR A 103 -10.73 -30.03 -48.23
C THR A 103 -10.72 -31.53 -48.58
N ASN A 104 -9.98 -32.42 -47.90
CA ASN A 104 -9.82 -33.83 -48.33
C ASN A 104 -9.92 -34.92 -47.23
N ALA A 105 -10.38 -34.63 -46.00
CA ALA A 105 -10.46 -35.66 -44.94
C ALA A 105 -11.91 -36.18 -44.69
N LYS A 106 -12.06 -37.52 -44.59
CA LYS A 106 -13.33 -38.24 -44.32
C LYS A 106 -13.88 -38.04 -42.90
N ARG A 107 -13.09 -37.50 -41.97
CA ARG A 107 -13.50 -36.96 -40.66
C ARG A 107 -12.60 -35.79 -40.33
N ASN A 108 -13.16 -34.63 -40.02
CA ASN A 108 -12.37 -33.49 -39.56
C ASN A 108 -12.33 -33.55 -38.03
N LYS A 109 -11.13 -33.67 -37.43
CA LYS A 109 -10.94 -33.47 -35.99
C LYS A 109 -10.34 -32.08 -35.77
N VAL A 110 -11.00 -31.26 -34.97
CA VAL A 110 -10.51 -29.95 -34.51
C VAL A 110 -10.19 -30.09 -33.04
N ILE A 111 -9.00 -29.66 -32.64
CA ILE A 111 -8.58 -29.70 -31.24
C ILE A 111 -8.42 -28.26 -30.78
N PHE A 112 -9.28 -27.83 -29.87
CA PHE A 112 -9.09 -26.59 -29.14
C PHE A 112 -8.23 -26.88 -27.92
N ARG A 113 -7.02 -26.33 -27.93
CA ARG A 113 -6.19 -26.28 -26.73
C ARG A 113 -6.47 -24.95 -26.02
N ASP A 114 -6.61 -25.01 -24.71
CA ASP A 114 -6.86 -23.86 -23.82
C ASP A 114 -8.13 -23.07 -24.18
N PHE A 115 -9.23 -23.78 -24.45
CA PHE A 115 -10.53 -23.14 -24.66
C PHE A 115 -10.98 -22.43 -23.37
N PRO A 116 -11.31 -21.13 -23.43
CA PRO A 116 -11.64 -20.36 -22.23
C PRO A 116 -12.93 -20.87 -21.60
N GLY A 117 -12.87 -21.18 -20.30
CA GLY A 117 -14.00 -21.75 -19.55
C GLY A 117 -14.26 -23.23 -19.80
N GLY A 118 -13.37 -23.93 -20.50
CA GLY A 118 -13.42 -25.39 -20.63
C GLY A 118 -14.60 -25.93 -21.45
N VAL A 119 -14.88 -27.21 -21.22
CA VAL A 119 -15.92 -27.98 -21.93
C VAL A 119 -17.32 -27.45 -21.65
N GLU A 120 -17.64 -27.05 -20.41
CA GLU A 120 -18.95 -26.52 -20.04
C GLU A 120 -19.27 -25.23 -20.80
N ASN A 121 -18.28 -24.36 -20.94
CA ASN A 121 -18.46 -23.10 -21.66
C ASN A 121 -18.54 -23.31 -23.19
N PHE A 122 -17.84 -24.32 -23.72
CA PHE A 122 -18.01 -24.71 -25.13
C PHE A 122 -19.44 -25.22 -25.39
N GLU A 123 -20.00 -26.01 -24.47
CA GLU A 123 -21.39 -26.45 -24.56
C GLU A 123 -22.37 -25.27 -24.57
N LEU A 124 -22.17 -24.28 -23.71
CA LEU A 124 -23.00 -23.07 -23.69
C LEU A 124 -22.92 -22.30 -25.02
N ILE A 125 -21.73 -22.15 -25.59
CA ILE A 125 -21.58 -21.55 -26.93
C ILE A 125 -22.30 -22.38 -27.99
N ALA A 126 -22.14 -23.71 -27.98
CA ALA A 126 -22.83 -24.58 -28.91
C ALA A 126 -24.36 -24.41 -28.80
N ARG A 127 -24.90 -24.38 -27.58
CA ARG A 127 -26.33 -24.10 -27.32
C ARG A 127 -26.75 -22.74 -27.88
N PHE A 128 -25.93 -21.70 -27.75
CA PHE A 128 -26.21 -20.40 -28.37
C PHE A 128 -26.32 -20.50 -29.91
N CYS A 129 -25.41 -21.24 -30.54
CA CYS A 129 -25.44 -21.50 -31.99
C CYS A 129 -26.74 -22.20 -32.41
N TYR A 130 -27.15 -23.22 -31.65
CA TYR A 130 -28.30 -24.08 -31.96
C TYR A 130 -29.65 -23.43 -31.63
N ASN A 131 -29.73 -22.66 -30.55
CA ASN A 131 -30.97 -22.00 -30.10
C ASN A 131 -31.24 -20.67 -30.79
N ASN A 132 -30.79 -20.53 -32.05
CA ASN A 132 -31.04 -19.35 -32.86
C ASN A 132 -30.50 -18.03 -32.24
N GLY A 133 -29.40 -18.12 -31.49
CA GLY A 133 -28.80 -17.00 -30.77
C GLY A 133 -29.47 -16.64 -29.45
N LYS A 134 -30.34 -17.50 -28.90
CA LYS A 134 -30.93 -17.34 -27.57
C LYS A 134 -30.10 -18.10 -26.53
N ILE A 135 -29.58 -17.38 -25.56
CA ILE A 135 -28.92 -17.92 -24.38
C ILE A 135 -29.21 -16.99 -23.21
N ASP A 136 -29.37 -17.55 -22.02
CA ASP A 136 -29.50 -16.78 -20.80
C ASP A 136 -28.11 -16.33 -20.36
N ILE A 137 -27.85 -15.03 -20.47
CA ILE A 137 -26.61 -14.41 -20.03
C ILE A 137 -26.82 -13.94 -18.59
N ASN A 138 -25.98 -14.43 -17.69
CA ASN A 138 -25.98 -14.08 -16.27
C ASN A 138 -24.57 -13.66 -15.84
N PRO A 139 -24.40 -13.03 -14.67
CA PRO A 139 -23.08 -12.57 -14.23
C PRO A 139 -22.05 -13.70 -14.05
N SER A 140 -22.48 -14.92 -13.74
CA SER A 140 -21.56 -16.06 -13.60
C SER A 140 -21.03 -16.59 -14.93
N ASN A 141 -21.78 -16.45 -16.04
CA ASN A 141 -21.38 -16.96 -17.35
C ASN A 141 -20.91 -15.89 -18.34
N VAL A 142 -21.24 -14.61 -18.13
CA VAL A 142 -21.03 -13.55 -19.12
C VAL A 142 -19.56 -13.37 -19.51
N SER A 143 -18.63 -13.38 -18.56
CA SER A 143 -17.20 -13.29 -18.85
C SER A 143 -16.70 -14.48 -19.64
N LEU A 144 -17.08 -15.70 -19.23
CA LEU A 144 -16.68 -16.94 -19.89
C LEU A 144 -17.23 -16.97 -21.32
N LEU A 145 -18.50 -16.62 -21.51
CA LEU A 145 -19.14 -16.51 -22.83
C LEU A 145 -18.46 -15.46 -23.69
N TYR A 146 -18.11 -14.31 -23.13
CA TYR A 146 -17.39 -13.26 -23.86
C TYR A 146 -16.02 -13.76 -24.34
N PHE A 147 -15.22 -14.39 -23.46
CA PHE A 147 -13.91 -14.89 -23.84
C PHE A 147 -13.97 -16.00 -24.86
N ALA A 148 -14.92 -16.91 -24.72
CA ALA A 148 -15.11 -17.98 -25.68
C ALA A 148 -15.65 -17.46 -27.02
N ALA A 149 -16.53 -16.46 -27.00
CA ALA A 149 -16.99 -15.77 -28.20
C ALA A 149 -15.82 -15.03 -28.90
N GLN A 150 -14.95 -14.40 -28.13
CA GLN A 150 -13.75 -13.73 -28.64
C GLN A 150 -12.73 -14.74 -29.19
N PHE A 151 -12.46 -15.83 -28.47
CA PHE A 151 -11.55 -16.90 -28.87
C PHE A 151 -11.96 -17.52 -30.20
N LEU A 152 -13.26 -17.67 -30.41
CA LEU A 152 -13.82 -18.18 -31.65
C LEU A 152 -13.98 -17.08 -32.73
N GLU A 153 -13.73 -15.80 -32.44
CA GLU A 153 -13.98 -14.68 -33.38
C GLU A 153 -15.46 -14.57 -33.80
N MET A 154 -16.39 -14.60 -32.84
CA MET A 154 -17.84 -14.38 -33.04
C MET A 154 -18.19 -12.90 -33.21
N ASN A 155 -17.48 -12.20 -34.09
CA ASN A 155 -17.45 -10.73 -34.12
C ASN A 155 -18.41 -10.07 -35.09
N ASN A 156 -18.98 -10.79 -36.06
CA ASN A 156 -20.19 -10.42 -36.82
C ASN A 156 -20.37 -11.43 -37.97
N SER A 157 -21.56 -12.02 -38.11
CA SER A 157 -21.88 -12.82 -39.28
C SER A 157 -23.31 -12.53 -39.77
N VAL A 158 -23.43 -11.60 -40.71
CA VAL A 158 -24.41 -11.51 -41.83
C VAL A 158 -25.91 -11.47 -41.50
N SER A 159 -26.34 -11.81 -40.28
CA SER A 159 -27.72 -11.83 -39.81
C SER A 159 -27.77 -11.07 -38.48
N GLY A 160 -28.32 -9.86 -38.51
CA GLY A 160 -28.24 -8.82 -37.47
C GLY A 160 -28.81 -9.14 -36.07
N ASN A 161 -28.97 -10.40 -35.68
CA ASN A 161 -29.50 -10.82 -34.36
C ASN A 161 -28.58 -11.79 -33.58
N ARG A 162 -27.37 -12.08 -34.07
CA ARG A 162 -26.57 -13.26 -33.65
C ARG A 162 -25.13 -12.96 -33.19
N ASN A 163 -24.83 -11.74 -32.75
CA ASN A 163 -23.51 -11.39 -32.22
C ASN A 163 -23.45 -11.64 -30.70
N LEU A 164 -22.83 -12.75 -30.27
CA LEU A 164 -22.68 -13.07 -28.85
C LEU A 164 -21.76 -12.06 -28.14
N ILE A 165 -20.73 -11.55 -28.83
CA ILE A 165 -19.85 -10.51 -28.29
C ILE A 165 -20.65 -9.24 -27.98
N GLU A 166 -21.50 -8.78 -28.88
CA GLU A 166 -22.38 -7.61 -28.62
C GLU A 166 -23.39 -7.88 -27.50
N LYS A 167 -23.99 -9.08 -27.44
CA LYS A 167 -24.94 -9.42 -26.37
C LYS A 167 -24.28 -9.46 -24.99
N THR A 168 -23.11 -10.09 -24.90
CA THR A 168 -22.32 -10.10 -23.65
C THR A 168 -21.84 -8.70 -23.29
N MET A 169 -21.38 -7.90 -24.24
CA MET A 169 -21.00 -6.50 -24.03
C MET A 169 -22.18 -5.65 -23.52
N LYS A 170 -23.38 -5.82 -24.08
CA LYS A 170 -24.59 -5.16 -23.59
C LYS A 170 -24.93 -5.57 -22.15
N SER A 171 -24.78 -6.85 -21.82
CA SER A 171 -24.95 -7.33 -20.44
C SER A 171 -23.90 -6.73 -19.49
N ILE A 172 -22.66 -6.54 -19.96
CA ILE A 172 -21.57 -5.87 -19.24
C ILE A 172 -21.84 -4.37 -19.07
N GLU A 173 -22.54 -3.70 -19.99
CA GLU A 173 -22.99 -2.31 -19.80
C GLU A 173 -23.99 -2.17 -18.65
N GLU A 174 -24.74 -3.23 -18.34
CA GLU A 174 -25.70 -3.31 -17.24
C GLU A 174 -25.06 -3.75 -15.89
N ILE A 175 -23.72 -3.76 -15.79
CA ILE A 175 -22.94 -4.12 -14.58
C ILE A 175 -23.35 -3.34 -13.31
N SER A 176 -23.90 -2.13 -13.47
CA SER A 176 -24.35 -1.31 -12.35
C SER A 176 -25.43 -2.00 -11.50
N TYR A 177 -26.22 -2.91 -12.09
CA TYR A 177 -27.33 -3.60 -11.43
C TYR A 177 -26.95 -4.94 -10.79
N TRP A 178 -25.73 -5.43 -10.97
CA TRP A 178 -25.32 -6.75 -10.47
C TRP A 178 -25.21 -6.78 -8.94
N THR A 179 -25.21 -7.96 -8.32
CA THR A 179 -24.92 -8.06 -6.87
C THR A 179 -23.41 -7.99 -6.59
N TRP A 180 -23.02 -7.84 -5.32
CA TRP A 180 -21.60 -7.90 -4.93
C TRP A 180 -20.98 -9.27 -5.21
N SER A 181 -21.71 -10.34 -4.88
CA SER A 181 -21.31 -11.72 -5.16
C SER A 181 -21.12 -11.99 -6.66
N ASP A 182 -21.97 -11.41 -7.50
CA ASP A 182 -21.87 -11.53 -8.96
C ASP A 182 -20.57 -10.91 -9.49
N LEU A 183 -20.20 -9.73 -8.99
CA LEU A 183 -18.95 -9.05 -9.36
C LEU A 183 -17.72 -9.87 -8.95
N LEU A 184 -17.72 -10.43 -7.73
CA LEU A 184 -16.62 -11.26 -7.25
C LEU A 184 -16.47 -12.56 -8.05
N ALA A 185 -17.59 -13.22 -8.35
CA ALA A 185 -17.58 -14.43 -9.17
C ALA A 185 -17.04 -14.14 -10.57
N THR A 186 -17.49 -13.04 -11.18
CA THR A 186 -17.01 -12.57 -12.47
C THR A 186 -15.49 -12.31 -12.46
N LEU A 187 -15.00 -11.59 -11.45
CA LEU A 187 -13.57 -11.30 -11.30
C LEU A 187 -12.76 -12.58 -11.09
N LYS A 188 -13.26 -13.54 -10.32
CA LYS A 188 -12.61 -14.84 -10.13
C LYS A 188 -12.43 -15.58 -11.46
N HIS A 189 -13.46 -15.62 -12.31
CA HIS A 189 -13.37 -16.26 -13.63
C HIS A 189 -12.46 -15.51 -14.62
N CYS A 190 -12.25 -14.21 -14.42
CA CYS A 190 -11.32 -13.42 -15.23
C CYS A 190 -9.85 -13.56 -14.80
N GLN A 191 -9.53 -14.25 -13.68
CA GLN A 191 -8.14 -14.40 -13.23
C GLN A 191 -7.30 -15.21 -14.22
N ASP A 192 -7.90 -16.24 -14.80
CA ASP A 192 -7.22 -17.13 -15.75
C ASP A 192 -7.20 -16.57 -17.18
N LEU A 193 -8.04 -15.56 -17.45
CA LEU A 193 -8.33 -15.05 -18.79
C LEU A 193 -7.95 -13.57 -18.83
N GLN A 194 -6.67 -13.31 -19.11
CA GLN A 194 -6.06 -11.98 -19.16
C GLN A 194 -6.71 -11.05 -20.20
N SER A 195 -7.85 -10.45 -19.87
CA SER A 195 -8.43 -9.36 -20.64
C SER A 195 -8.62 -8.12 -19.78
N SER A 196 -8.14 -6.99 -20.27
CA SER A 196 -8.18 -5.72 -19.55
C SER A 196 -9.60 -5.13 -19.48
N GLY A 197 -10.38 -5.19 -20.57
CA GLY A 197 -11.61 -4.39 -20.69
C GLY A 197 -12.75 -4.76 -19.74
N ILE A 198 -13.01 -6.06 -19.52
CA ILE A 198 -14.09 -6.50 -18.60
C ILE A 198 -13.65 -6.31 -17.15
N VAL A 199 -12.41 -6.71 -16.85
CA VAL A 199 -11.84 -6.60 -15.51
C VAL A 199 -11.85 -5.15 -15.05
N GLU A 200 -11.42 -4.20 -15.89
CA GLU A 200 -11.46 -2.77 -15.58
C GLU A 200 -12.88 -2.29 -15.25
N ARG A 201 -13.90 -2.64 -16.05
CA ARG A 201 -15.30 -2.25 -15.81
C ARG A 201 -15.87 -2.86 -14.52
N CYS A 202 -15.57 -4.12 -14.24
CA CYS A 202 -15.98 -4.79 -13.00
C CYS A 202 -15.33 -4.13 -11.78
N LEU A 203 -14.01 -3.86 -11.84
CA LEU A 203 -13.28 -3.16 -10.78
C LEU A 203 -13.80 -1.74 -10.59
N ASP A 204 -14.10 -1.03 -11.67
CA ASP A 204 -14.68 0.31 -11.64
C ASP A 204 -16.04 0.35 -10.95
N SER A 205 -16.90 -0.63 -11.23
CA SER A 205 -18.19 -0.78 -10.54
C SER A 205 -17.99 -1.11 -9.06
N LEU A 206 -17.06 -2.03 -8.75
CA LEU A 206 -16.74 -2.45 -7.38
C LEU A 206 -16.21 -1.27 -6.55
N VAL A 207 -15.24 -0.52 -7.05
CA VAL A 207 -14.71 0.68 -6.39
C VAL A 207 -15.79 1.77 -6.28
N GLY A 208 -16.65 1.91 -7.29
CA GLY A 208 -17.81 2.81 -7.23
C GLY A 208 -18.74 2.49 -6.05
N ARG A 209 -18.97 1.21 -5.76
CA ARG A 209 -19.79 0.76 -4.62
C ARG A 209 -19.10 0.98 -3.29
N LEU A 210 -17.78 0.75 -3.22
CA LEU A 210 -16.98 1.00 -2.01
C LEU A 210 -16.99 2.47 -1.60
N ALA A 211 -17.10 3.38 -2.58
CA ALA A 211 -17.11 4.83 -2.35
C ALA A 211 -18.45 5.37 -1.86
N ILE A 212 -19.54 4.60 -1.96
CA ILE A 212 -20.84 4.97 -1.40
C ILE A 212 -20.82 4.61 0.08
N PRO A 213 -20.94 5.59 1.00
CA PRO A 213 -21.15 5.29 2.41
C PRO A 213 -22.56 4.68 2.56
N SER A 214 -22.67 3.36 2.42
CA SER A 214 -23.96 2.68 2.54
C SER A 214 -24.26 2.35 4.00
N GLU A 215 -25.47 2.73 4.43
CA GLU A 215 -26.16 2.27 5.64
C GLU A 215 -26.48 0.76 5.64
N ALA A 216 -26.16 0.01 4.59
CA ALA A 216 -26.44 -1.43 4.53
C ALA A 216 -25.15 -2.26 4.57
N SER A 217 -24.75 -2.67 5.77
CA SER A 217 -24.09 -3.96 5.98
C SER A 217 -25.09 -5.06 5.57
N PRO A 218 -24.78 -5.97 4.63
CA PRO A 218 -25.67 -7.08 4.31
C PRO A 218 -25.68 -8.21 5.36
N CYS A 219 -24.93 -8.10 6.46
CA CYS A 219 -24.78 -9.21 7.39
C CYS A 219 -25.44 -8.94 8.75
N ALA A 220 -26.64 -9.50 8.90
CA ALA A 220 -27.20 -9.82 10.20
C ALA A 220 -26.44 -11.01 10.81
N SER A 221 -25.93 -10.81 12.02
CA SER A 221 -25.71 -11.82 13.07
C SER A 221 -25.17 -13.20 12.65
N THR A 222 -23.84 -13.37 12.75
CA THR A 222 -23.27 -14.56 13.40
C THR A 222 -22.03 -14.15 14.18
N SER A 223 -22.22 -13.99 15.48
CA SER A 223 -21.13 -13.96 16.44
C SER A 223 -20.51 -15.37 16.52
N SER A 224 -19.28 -15.54 16.04
CA SER A 224 -18.37 -16.55 16.57
C SER A 224 -17.13 -15.86 17.11
N LEU A 225 -17.17 -15.67 18.43
CA LEU A 225 -16.00 -15.55 19.29
C LEU A 225 -15.15 -16.81 19.08
N ASP A 226 -13.89 -16.68 18.66
CA ASP A 226 -12.74 -17.52 19.08
C ASP A 226 -11.44 -17.20 18.30
N SER A 227 -10.68 -16.22 18.85
CA SER A 227 -9.20 -16.18 19.00
C SER A 227 -8.23 -16.10 17.77
N PRO A 228 -6.95 -15.66 17.94
CA PRO A 228 -6.32 -14.81 18.96
C PRO A 228 -5.70 -13.51 18.39
N GLY A 229 -5.46 -12.54 19.28
CA GLY A 229 -5.13 -11.16 18.95
C GLY A 229 -3.71 -10.84 18.47
N PHE A 230 -3.62 -9.72 17.75
CA PHE A 230 -2.45 -8.86 17.80
C PHE A 230 -2.90 -7.40 17.65
N TRP A 231 -2.91 -6.71 18.78
CA TRP A 231 -3.33 -5.32 18.93
C TRP A 231 -2.50 -4.40 18.04
N LEU A 232 -3.16 -3.64 17.17
CA LEU A 232 -2.59 -2.42 16.60
C LEU A 232 -2.69 -1.36 17.70
N SER A 233 -1.59 -1.19 18.45
CA SER A 233 -1.46 -0.19 19.50
C SER A 233 -1.59 1.21 18.90
N CYS A 234 -2.79 1.79 18.98
CA CYS A 234 -3.02 3.23 18.94
C CYS A 234 -3.48 3.62 20.34
N ASP A 235 -2.57 4.23 21.12
CA ASP A 235 -2.93 4.86 22.39
C ASP A 235 -3.78 6.11 22.11
N THR A 236 -5.10 5.95 22.07
CA THR A 236 -6.02 7.01 22.51
C THR A 236 -7.35 6.41 22.95
N ARG A 237 -7.73 6.71 24.19
CA ARG A 237 -8.91 6.22 24.89
C ARG A 237 -10.22 6.73 24.25
N SER A 238 -10.79 5.97 23.30
CA SER A 238 -12.23 6.04 22.94
C SER A 238 -12.68 4.75 22.24
N THR A 239 -13.21 3.78 23.00
CA THR A 239 -13.31 2.36 22.59
C THR A 239 -14.68 1.89 22.10
N LYS A 240 -15.61 2.78 21.76
CA LYS A 240 -16.95 2.36 21.26
C LYS A 240 -17.32 2.86 19.86
N SER A 241 -17.08 4.12 19.50
CA SER A 241 -17.40 4.62 18.15
C SER A 241 -16.41 4.15 17.08
N LEU A 242 -15.12 4.06 17.42
CA LEU A 242 -14.07 3.62 16.49
C LEU A 242 -14.26 2.16 16.06
N LYS A 243 -14.80 1.31 16.94
CA LYS A 243 -15.07 -0.11 16.64
C LYS A 243 -16.14 -0.28 15.58
N HIS A 244 -17.23 0.50 15.66
CA HIS A 244 -18.32 0.47 14.67
C HIS A 244 -17.86 1.02 13.31
N GLY A 245 -17.07 2.10 13.30
CA GLY A 245 -16.49 2.65 12.07
C GLY A 245 -15.47 1.71 11.42
N PHE A 246 -14.66 1.00 12.22
CA PHE A 246 -13.66 0.06 11.71
C PHE A 246 -14.31 -1.21 11.14
N SER A 247 -15.32 -1.78 11.78
CA SER A 247 -16.07 -2.94 11.24
C SER A 247 -16.82 -2.59 9.95
N GLN A 248 -17.36 -1.36 9.84
CA GLN A 248 -17.99 -0.88 8.61
C GLN A 248 -16.98 -0.52 7.51
N ALA A 249 -15.73 -0.22 7.83
CA ALA A 249 -14.71 0.07 6.82
C ALA A 249 -14.02 -1.19 6.25
N THR A 250 -14.16 -2.34 6.93
CA THR A 250 -13.39 -3.57 6.66
C THR A 250 -14.22 -4.77 6.18
N TRP A 251 -15.54 -4.62 6.02
CA TRP A 251 -16.45 -5.72 5.63
C TRP A 251 -16.05 -6.44 4.34
N TRP A 252 -15.40 -5.74 3.41
CA TRP A 252 -15.01 -6.24 2.09
C TRP A 252 -13.60 -6.86 2.06
N PHE A 253 -12.84 -6.81 3.15
CA PHE A 253 -11.43 -7.21 3.15
C PHE A 253 -11.25 -8.70 2.85
N GLU A 254 -12.04 -9.57 3.49
CA GLU A 254 -11.96 -11.01 3.28
C GLU A 254 -12.38 -11.39 1.85
N ASP A 255 -13.47 -10.81 1.37
CA ASP A 255 -14.00 -11.05 0.02
C ASP A 255 -12.98 -10.74 -1.07
N LEU A 256 -12.27 -9.60 -0.96
CA LEU A 256 -11.26 -9.20 -1.95
C LEU A 256 -9.91 -9.88 -1.74
N SER A 257 -9.67 -10.50 -0.57
CA SER A 257 -8.42 -11.21 -0.30
C SER A 257 -8.23 -12.48 -1.14
N ILE A 258 -9.30 -12.97 -1.77
CA ILE A 258 -9.27 -14.10 -2.69
C ILE A 258 -8.52 -13.75 -3.99
N LEU A 259 -8.49 -12.48 -4.38
CA LEU A 259 -7.94 -12.01 -5.65
C LEU A 259 -6.43 -12.29 -5.80
N SER A 260 -5.99 -12.47 -7.05
CA SER A 260 -4.57 -12.60 -7.41
C SER A 260 -3.82 -11.27 -7.23
N PRO A 261 -2.48 -11.29 -7.10
CA PRO A 261 -1.70 -10.05 -6.93
C PRO A 261 -1.93 -9.04 -8.06
N ASP A 262 -2.03 -9.50 -9.31
CA ASP A 262 -2.26 -8.63 -10.48
C ASP A 262 -3.62 -7.91 -10.40
N MET A 263 -4.66 -8.60 -9.93
CA MET A 263 -5.97 -7.99 -9.72
C MET A 263 -5.99 -7.01 -8.57
N ILE A 264 -5.23 -7.28 -7.50
CA ILE A 264 -5.06 -6.31 -6.41
C ILE A 264 -4.35 -5.07 -6.94
N GLU A 265 -3.32 -5.20 -7.76
CA GLU A 265 -2.66 -4.05 -8.38
C GLU A 265 -3.64 -3.19 -9.19
N MET A 266 -4.47 -3.80 -10.04
CA MET A 266 -5.48 -3.08 -10.81
C MET A 266 -6.54 -2.43 -9.91
N LEU A 267 -7.04 -3.15 -8.91
CA LEU A 267 -8.02 -2.66 -7.95
C LEU A 267 -7.51 -1.41 -7.24
N ILE A 268 -6.29 -1.45 -6.70
CA ILE A 268 -5.72 -0.36 -5.91
C ILE A 268 -5.47 0.86 -6.79
N LYS A 269 -4.98 0.68 -8.03
CA LYS A 269 -4.85 1.79 -9.00
C LYS A 269 -6.20 2.46 -9.28
N SER A 270 -7.27 1.68 -9.43
CA SER A 270 -8.63 2.22 -9.59
C SER A 270 -9.17 2.91 -8.32
N MET A 271 -8.82 2.43 -7.14
CA MET A 271 -9.17 3.10 -5.87
C MET A 271 -8.44 4.45 -5.72
N VAL A 272 -7.15 4.49 -6.06
CA VAL A 272 -6.34 5.72 -6.02
C VAL A 272 -6.83 6.74 -7.06
N SER A 273 -7.15 6.30 -8.29
CA SER A 273 -7.66 7.20 -9.33
C SER A 273 -8.99 7.86 -8.96
N ARG A 274 -9.82 7.16 -8.18
CA ARG A 274 -11.10 7.66 -7.64
C ARG A 274 -10.96 8.38 -6.29
N LYS A 275 -9.74 8.67 -5.83
CA LYS A 275 -9.45 9.37 -4.56
C LYS A 275 -10.05 8.67 -3.34
N TYR A 276 -10.07 7.34 -3.36
CA TYR A 276 -10.47 6.58 -2.18
C TYR A 276 -9.49 6.82 -1.02
N ASN A 277 -9.95 6.62 0.21
CA ASN A 277 -9.14 6.92 1.38
C ASN A 277 -7.88 6.02 1.45
N HIS A 278 -6.71 6.62 1.24
CA HIS A 278 -5.42 5.93 1.23
C HIS A 278 -5.10 5.18 2.54
N VAL A 279 -5.61 5.63 3.68
CA VAL A 279 -5.42 4.93 4.98
C VAL A 279 -6.13 3.58 4.97
N ILE A 280 -7.36 3.54 4.46
CA ILE A 280 -8.16 2.31 4.34
C ILE A 280 -7.52 1.36 3.34
N ILE A 281 -7.04 1.89 2.21
CA ILE A 281 -6.28 1.11 1.21
C ILE A 281 -5.04 0.47 1.85
N GLY A 282 -4.27 1.27 2.61
CA GLY A 282 -3.12 0.77 3.34
C GLY A 282 -3.49 -0.37 4.28
N TRP A 283 -4.55 -0.22 5.08
CA TRP A 283 -5.04 -1.27 5.97
C TRP A 283 -5.44 -2.55 5.23
N PHE A 284 -6.12 -2.42 4.10
CA PHE A 284 -6.47 -3.55 3.26
C PHE A 284 -5.22 -4.27 2.73
N LEU A 285 -4.19 -3.54 2.26
CA LEU A 285 -2.94 -4.15 1.80
C LEU A 285 -2.21 -4.95 2.90
N PHE A 286 -2.22 -4.46 4.14
CA PHE A 286 -1.68 -5.23 5.27
C PHE A 286 -2.53 -6.45 5.60
N HIS A 287 -3.85 -6.36 5.45
CA HIS A 287 -4.75 -7.51 5.63
C HIS A 287 -4.50 -8.55 4.52
N TYR A 288 -4.46 -8.12 3.26
CA TYR A 288 -4.16 -8.96 2.09
C TYR A 288 -2.85 -9.73 2.26
N GLN A 289 -1.78 -9.02 2.64
CA GLN A 289 -0.49 -9.63 2.94
C GLN A 289 -0.63 -10.75 3.99
N LYS A 290 -1.29 -10.47 5.12
CA LYS A 290 -1.44 -11.46 6.20
C LYS A 290 -2.30 -12.65 5.79
N SER A 291 -3.43 -12.40 5.14
CA SER A 291 -4.36 -13.44 4.68
C SER A 291 -3.66 -14.43 3.75
N LYS A 292 -2.97 -13.94 2.71
CA LYS A 292 -2.24 -14.81 1.77
C LYS A 292 -1.07 -15.54 2.42
N PHE A 293 -0.41 -14.96 3.43
CA PHE A 293 0.78 -15.57 4.04
C PHE A 293 0.51 -16.86 4.80
N TYR A 294 -0.72 -17.11 5.26
CA TYR A 294 -1.06 -18.35 5.97
C TYR A 294 -1.04 -19.59 5.07
N THR A 295 -1.45 -19.44 3.81
CA THR A 295 -1.63 -20.56 2.87
C THR A 295 -0.61 -20.59 1.75
N ALA A 296 0.13 -19.49 1.53
CA ALA A 296 1.03 -19.34 0.39
C ALA A 296 2.38 -20.05 0.52
N SER A 297 2.86 -20.55 -0.62
CA SER A 297 4.24 -20.97 -0.86
C SER A 297 5.24 -19.81 -0.73
N PRO A 298 6.55 -20.07 -0.61
CA PRO A 298 7.57 -19.01 -0.56
C PRO A 298 7.57 -18.08 -1.79
N ASP A 299 7.32 -18.62 -2.99
CA ASP A 299 7.31 -17.86 -4.24
C ASP A 299 6.08 -16.95 -4.34
N GLU A 300 4.91 -17.45 -3.91
CA GLU A 300 3.69 -16.63 -3.82
C GLU A 300 3.83 -15.54 -2.75
N LYS A 301 4.46 -15.84 -1.61
CA LYS A 301 4.77 -14.84 -0.57
C LYS A 301 5.65 -13.72 -1.12
N HIS A 302 6.62 -14.06 -1.96
CA HIS A 302 7.47 -13.10 -2.64
C HIS A 302 6.63 -12.18 -3.56
N GLN A 303 5.84 -12.75 -4.46
CA GLN A 303 4.99 -11.98 -5.38
C GLN A 303 4.00 -11.07 -4.64
N VAL A 304 3.30 -11.60 -3.64
CA VAL A 304 2.34 -10.82 -2.83
C VAL A 304 3.03 -9.64 -2.15
N LEU A 305 4.24 -9.84 -1.61
CA LEU A 305 4.94 -8.78 -0.89
C LEU A 305 5.44 -7.69 -1.84
N GLU A 306 5.90 -8.05 -3.04
CA GLU A 306 6.27 -7.07 -4.07
C GLU A 306 5.08 -6.23 -4.51
N THR A 307 3.95 -6.86 -4.81
CA THR A 307 2.71 -6.15 -5.16
C THR A 307 2.27 -5.23 -4.02
N VAL A 308 2.29 -5.70 -2.78
CA VAL A 308 1.91 -4.88 -1.62
C VAL A 308 2.83 -3.67 -1.46
N ILE A 309 4.15 -3.85 -1.57
CA ILE A 309 5.11 -2.74 -1.46
C ILE A 309 4.90 -1.73 -2.60
N ASP A 310 4.71 -2.22 -3.82
CA ASP A 310 4.51 -1.39 -4.99
C ASP A 310 3.21 -0.58 -4.89
N MET A 311 2.15 -1.19 -4.39
CA MET A 311 0.87 -0.52 -4.16
C MET A 311 0.94 0.48 -3.01
N LEU A 312 1.58 0.14 -1.88
CA LEU A 312 1.80 1.08 -0.78
C LEU A 312 2.60 2.31 -1.23
N TYR A 313 3.55 2.14 -2.16
CA TYR A 313 4.33 3.24 -2.72
C TYR A 313 3.54 4.23 -3.59
N THR A 314 2.35 3.81 -4.08
CA THR A 314 1.43 4.71 -4.81
C THR A 314 0.56 5.57 -3.89
N LEU A 315 0.50 5.24 -2.59
CA LEU A 315 -0.31 5.96 -1.62
C LEU A 315 0.43 7.18 -1.07
N ASP A 316 -0.32 8.08 -0.43
CA ASP A 316 0.28 9.24 0.24
C ASP A 316 1.23 8.80 1.36
N THR A 317 2.36 9.47 1.48
CA THR A 317 3.40 9.18 2.48
C THR A 317 2.86 9.09 3.90
N ASN A 318 1.87 9.91 4.27
CA ASN A 318 1.34 9.97 5.64
C ASN A 318 0.17 8.99 5.88
N SER A 319 -0.24 8.21 4.87
CA SER A 319 -1.37 7.28 4.99
C SER A 319 -1.02 6.01 5.77
N ILE A 320 0.27 5.64 5.77
CA ILE A 320 0.77 4.40 6.37
C ILE A 320 1.66 4.77 7.56
N SER A 321 1.42 4.12 8.70
CA SER A 321 2.25 4.36 9.88
C SER A 321 3.67 3.82 9.71
N CYS A 322 4.66 4.59 10.18
CA CYS A 322 6.07 4.19 10.23
C CYS A 322 6.28 2.81 10.87
N LYS A 323 5.57 2.51 11.98
CA LYS A 323 5.60 1.20 12.65
C LYS A 323 5.17 0.05 11.73
N SER A 324 4.14 0.25 10.90
CA SER A 324 3.69 -0.78 9.96
C SER A 324 4.70 -1.03 8.84
N LEU A 325 5.39 0.01 8.36
CA LEU A 325 6.45 -0.13 7.36
C LEU A 325 7.63 -0.94 7.90
N PHE A 326 8.07 -0.68 9.14
CA PHE A 326 9.10 -1.50 9.79
C PHE A 326 8.68 -2.95 10.00
N ARG A 327 7.39 -3.22 10.27
CA ARG A 327 6.88 -4.60 10.34
C ARG A 327 6.99 -5.31 9.00
N ILE A 328 6.64 -4.67 7.89
CA ILE A 328 6.85 -5.23 6.54
C ILE A 328 8.35 -5.42 6.28
N TYR A 329 9.18 -4.45 6.63
CA TYR A 329 10.62 -4.52 6.41
C TYR A 329 11.26 -5.75 7.07
N ARG A 330 10.85 -6.06 8.31
CA ARG A 330 11.30 -7.27 9.03
C ARG A 330 10.91 -8.57 8.31
N VAL A 331 9.79 -8.58 7.59
CA VAL A 331 9.39 -9.73 6.75
C VAL A 331 10.23 -9.78 5.48
N VAL A 332 10.49 -8.63 4.85
CA VAL A 332 11.34 -8.50 3.65
C VAL A 332 12.78 -8.98 3.90
N LEU A 333 13.33 -8.80 5.10
CA LEU A 333 14.69 -9.26 5.42
C LEU A 333 14.89 -10.77 5.29
N ASN A 334 13.82 -11.54 5.47
CA ASN A 334 13.85 -13.01 5.38
C ASN A 334 13.48 -13.53 3.99
N LEU A 335 13.12 -12.65 3.05
CA LEU A 335 12.66 -13.00 1.71
C LEU A 335 13.54 -12.31 0.66
N ASN A 336 13.81 -13.00 -0.45
CA ASN A 336 14.68 -12.48 -1.52
C ASN A 336 13.97 -11.47 -2.44
N ILE A 337 13.33 -10.45 -1.86
CA ILE A 337 12.59 -9.40 -2.59
C ILE A 337 13.51 -8.60 -3.52
N SER A 338 12.98 -8.18 -4.67
CA SER A 338 13.73 -7.37 -5.63
C SER A 338 14.32 -6.12 -4.99
N LYS A 339 15.47 -5.69 -5.53
CA LYS A 339 16.14 -4.47 -5.11
C LYS A 339 15.24 -3.25 -5.29
N ASN A 340 14.40 -3.23 -6.32
CA ASN A 340 13.48 -2.13 -6.61
C ASN A 340 12.43 -1.97 -5.50
N SER A 341 11.70 -3.04 -5.15
CA SER A 341 10.69 -2.98 -4.10
C SER A 341 11.33 -2.71 -2.72
N ARG A 342 12.50 -3.29 -2.43
CA ARG A 342 13.25 -2.96 -1.22
C ARG A 342 13.58 -1.46 -1.13
N ASN A 343 14.07 -0.86 -2.21
CA ASN A 343 14.37 0.57 -2.25
C ASN A 343 13.10 1.43 -2.06
N LYS A 344 11.97 1.05 -2.67
CA LYS A 344 10.68 1.75 -2.45
C LYS A 344 10.30 1.74 -0.98
N LEU A 345 10.41 0.59 -0.31
CA LEU A 345 10.12 0.45 1.11
C LEU A 345 11.06 1.29 1.98
N GLU A 346 12.35 1.28 1.68
CA GLU A 346 13.33 2.10 2.41
C GLU A 346 13.09 3.60 2.24
N CYS A 347 12.66 4.02 1.05
CA CYS A 347 12.25 5.40 0.80
C CYS A 347 11.00 5.78 1.61
N MET A 348 10.01 4.89 1.71
CA MET A 348 8.82 5.12 2.54
C MET A 348 9.14 5.20 4.03
N ILE A 349 10.07 4.37 4.52
CA ILE A 349 10.53 4.40 5.92
C ILE A 349 11.33 5.69 6.17
N GLY A 350 12.28 6.00 5.30
CA GLY A 350 13.13 7.17 5.42
C GLY A 350 12.34 8.47 5.42
N SER A 351 11.29 8.59 4.59
CA SER A 351 10.47 9.81 4.55
C SER A 351 9.68 10.07 5.84
N GLN A 352 9.53 9.09 6.72
CA GLN A 352 8.84 9.17 8.02
C GLN A 352 9.78 8.90 9.21
N LEU A 353 11.09 9.08 9.04
CA LEU A 353 12.09 8.77 10.05
C LEU A 353 11.90 9.56 11.36
N ASP A 354 11.27 10.74 11.29
CA ASP A 354 10.90 11.56 12.45
C ASP A 354 9.82 10.94 13.35
N GLN A 355 9.15 9.89 12.87
CA GLN A 355 8.15 9.10 13.63
C GLN A 355 8.72 7.75 14.11
N ALA A 356 9.97 7.44 13.80
CA ALA A 356 10.60 6.20 14.22
C ALA A 356 11.09 6.26 15.67
N THR A 357 11.16 5.11 16.33
CA THR A 357 11.79 4.92 17.63
C THR A 357 13.15 4.27 17.46
N LEU A 358 14.01 4.32 18.49
CA LEU A 358 15.31 3.65 18.48
C LEU A 358 15.17 2.16 18.15
N ASP A 359 14.24 1.45 18.79
CA ASP A 359 13.97 0.02 18.54
C ASP A 359 13.64 -0.33 17.08
N ASN A 360 13.12 0.63 16.32
CA ASN A 360 12.85 0.42 14.90
C ASN A 360 14.15 0.41 14.08
N LEU A 361 15.16 1.18 14.50
CA LEU A 361 16.46 1.30 13.83
C LEU A 361 17.44 0.18 14.21
N LEU A 362 17.22 -0.49 15.33
CA LEU A 362 18.02 -1.65 15.79
C LEU A 362 17.72 -2.90 14.95
N ILE A 363 18.13 -2.85 13.68
CA ILE A 363 17.96 -3.93 12.72
C ILE A 363 19.25 -4.76 12.68
N PRO A 364 19.18 -6.08 12.89
CA PRO A 364 20.35 -6.95 12.88
C PRO A 364 21.14 -6.84 11.58
N SER A 365 22.45 -6.98 11.68
CA SER A 365 23.33 -7.03 10.51
C SER A 365 23.02 -8.22 9.60
N PRO A 366 23.33 -8.13 8.30
CA PRO A 366 23.19 -9.26 7.39
C PRO A 366 24.02 -10.47 7.84
N HIS A 367 23.56 -11.67 7.51
CA HIS A 367 24.23 -12.93 7.85
C HIS A 367 25.71 -12.91 7.44
N GLY A 368 26.60 -13.21 8.40
CA GLY A 368 28.06 -13.23 8.20
C GLY A 368 28.76 -11.88 8.44
N ALA A 369 28.03 -10.82 8.79
CA ALA A 369 28.65 -9.58 9.28
C ALA A 369 29.13 -9.73 10.74
N SER A 370 30.25 -9.09 11.07
CA SER A 370 30.86 -9.14 12.40
C SER A 370 30.26 -8.13 13.39
N TYR A 371 29.58 -7.10 12.90
CA TYR A 371 28.97 -6.03 13.69
C TYR A 371 27.49 -6.35 13.98
N LEU A 372 26.92 -5.74 15.03
CA LEU A 372 25.59 -6.12 15.53
C LEU A 372 24.44 -5.60 14.67
N TYR A 373 24.51 -4.34 14.20
CA TYR A 373 23.39 -3.64 13.55
C TYR A 373 23.71 -3.15 12.13
N ASP A 374 22.74 -3.16 11.22
CA ASP A 374 22.92 -2.66 9.85
C ASP A 374 22.96 -1.12 9.76
N VAL A 375 24.14 -0.56 10.05
CA VAL A 375 24.44 0.87 9.90
C VAL A 375 24.20 1.38 8.47
N ASN A 376 24.44 0.58 7.44
CA ASN A 376 24.27 1.02 6.06
C ASN A 376 22.78 1.20 5.71
N LEU A 377 21.92 0.39 6.30
CA LEU A 377 20.48 0.56 6.19
C LEU A 377 20.00 1.86 6.82
N VAL A 378 20.44 2.17 8.04
CA VAL A 378 20.07 3.42 8.72
C VAL A 378 20.56 4.64 7.94
N LEU A 379 21.76 4.60 7.37
CA LEU A 379 22.27 5.64 6.48
C LEU A 379 21.41 5.80 5.21
N ARG A 380 20.84 4.72 4.66
CA ARG A 380 19.91 4.79 3.53
C ARG A 380 18.57 5.41 3.93
N PHE A 381 18.01 5.07 5.09
CA PHE A 381 16.81 5.73 5.61
C PHE A 381 17.05 7.23 5.80
N LEU A 382 18.18 7.61 6.38
CA LEU A 382 18.55 9.00 6.60
C LEU A 382 18.74 9.74 5.27
N LYS A 383 19.39 9.12 4.28
CA LYS A 383 19.50 9.68 2.93
C LYS A 383 18.12 9.91 2.31
N ALA A 384 17.21 8.94 2.42
CA ALA A 384 15.84 9.08 1.91
C ALA A 384 15.03 10.17 2.66
N PHE A 385 15.27 10.37 3.95
CA PHE A 385 14.69 11.46 4.73
C PHE A 385 15.14 12.84 4.22
N LEU A 386 16.44 13.01 4.00
CA LEU A 386 17.04 14.28 3.57
C LEU A 386 16.79 14.60 2.09
N CYS A 387 16.74 13.57 1.23
CA CYS A 387 16.49 13.70 -0.21
C CYS A 387 15.02 13.46 -0.59
N GLY A 388 14.10 13.58 0.36
CA GLY A 388 12.68 13.24 0.16
C GLY A 388 12.03 13.95 -1.03
N ARG A 389 10.99 13.34 -1.59
CA ARG A 389 10.17 13.89 -2.69
C ARG A 389 9.57 15.24 -2.28
N ASP A 390 10.02 16.30 -2.93
CA ASP A 390 9.39 17.63 -3.08
C ASP A 390 9.05 18.47 -1.83
N GLN A 391 9.35 18.01 -0.61
CA GLN A 391 9.11 18.80 0.61
C GLN A 391 10.42 19.14 1.32
N GLN A 392 10.73 20.44 1.44
CA GLN A 392 11.71 20.94 2.40
C GLN A 392 11.40 20.35 3.79
N VAL A 393 12.34 19.59 4.35
CA VAL A 393 12.18 19.00 5.68
C VAL A 393 12.08 20.13 6.70
N SER A 394 11.00 20.16 7.47
CA SER A 394 10.82 21.22 8.47
C SER A 394 11.91 21.14 9.54
N PRO A 395 12.39 22.28 10.09
CA PRO A 395 13.39 22.31 11.16
C PRO A 395 13.00 21.47 12.38
N MET A 396 11.71 21.32 12.67
CA MET A 396 11.24 20.49 13.78
C MET A 396 11.45 18.99 13.52
N ARG A 397 11.21 18.54 12.27
CA ARG A 397 11.39 17.13 11.89
C ARG A 397 12.87 16.76 11.86
N ILE A 398 13.72 17.62 11.31
CA ILE A 398 15.16 17.34 11.25
C ILE A 398 15.79 17.27 12.65
N LYS A 399 15.33 18.10 13.60
CA LYS A 399 15.77 18.03 15.00
C LYS A 399 15.35 16.74 15.69
N LYS A 400 14.12 16.27 15.47
CA LYS A 400 13.65 14.97 15.98
C LYS A 400 14.50 13.82 15.44
N VAL A 401 14.79 13.83 14.14
CA VAL A 401 15.69 12.83 13.52
C VAL A 401 17.12 12.99 14.06
N GLY A 402 17.59 14.21 14.31
CA GLY A 402 18.88 14.47 14.97
C GLY A 402 19.01 13.75 16.31
N SER A 403 18.04 13.96 17.19
CA SER A 403 17.98 13.28 18.50
C SER A 403 17.89 11.75 18.36
N LEU A 404 17.09 11.24 17.42
CA LEU A 404 16.99 9.81 17.15
C LEU A 404 18.32 9.22 16.68
N MET A 405 19.01 9.91 15.77
CA MET A 405 20.31 9.48 15.26
C MET A 405 21.38 9.54 16.35
N ASP A 406 21.38 10.55 17.23
CA ASP A 406 22.35 10.63 18.32
C ASP A 406 22.16 9.47 19.32
N MET A 407 20.91 9.08 19.62
CA MET A 407 20.62 7.85 20.39
C MET A 407 21.13 6.59 19.68
N TYR A 408 20.92 6.48 18.36
CA TYR A 408 21.40 5.35 17.58
C TYR A 408 22.94 5.28 17.51
N ILE A 409 23.61 6.43 17.34
CA ILE A 409 25.08 6.51 17.32
C ILE A 409 25.65 6.08 18.67
N ALA A 410 25.02 6.51 19.78
CA ALA A 410 25.41 6.09 21.12
C ALA A 410 25.23 4.58 21.35
N GLU A 411 24.19 3.97 20.77
CA GLU A 411 23.94 2.53 20.88
C GLU A 411 24.94 1.68 20.07
N VAL A 412 25.40 2.16 18.91
CA VAL A 412 26.37 1.42 18.07
C VAL A 412 27.82 1.72 18.42
N ALA A 413 28.11 2.81 19.13
CA ALA A 413 29.47 3.20 19.52
C ALA A 413 30.25 2.13 20.32
N PRO A 414 29.63 1.36 21.24
CA PRO A 414 30.33 0.32 21.99
C PRO A 414 30.66 -0.94 21.19
N ASP A 415 30.20 -1.08 19.94
CA ASP A 415 30.43 -2.29 19.12
C ASP A 415 31.89 -2.35 18.63
N PRO A 416 32.72 -3.30 19.12
CA PRO A 416 34.13 -3.39 18.75
C PRO A 416 34.36 -3.82 17.29
N CYS A 417 33.33 -4.34 16.63
CA CYS A 417 33.37 -4.75 15.23
C CYS A 417 32.96 -3.62 14.27
N LEU A 418 32.56 -2.45 14.78
CA LEU A 418 32.13 -1.32 13.97
C LEU A 418 33.34 -0.55 13.40
N LYS A 419 33.53 -0.65 12.08
CA LYS A 419 34.62 0.03 11.37
C LYS A 419 34.53 1.57 11.48
N SER A 420 35.69 2.22 11.59
CA SER A 420 35.86 3.68 11.65
C SER A 420 35.15 4.43 10.52
N SER A 421 35.20 3.89 9.30
CA SER A 421 34.55 4.49 8.13
C SER A 421 33.03 4.52 8.23
N LYS A 422 32.41 3.50 8.84
CA LYS A 422 30.94 3.46 9.04
C LYS A 422 30.52 4.39 10.18
N PHE A 423 31.29 4.42 11.26
CA PHE A 423 31.03 5.33 12.37
C PHE A 423 31.15 6.80 11.91
N LEU A 424 32.22 7.13 11.18
CA LEU A 424 32.40 8.45 10.57
C LEU A 424 31.22 8.84 9.67
N ALA A 425 30.73 7.90 8.85
CA ALA A 425 29.59 8.15 7.98
C ALA A 425 28.33 8.51 8.78
N LEU A 426 28.07 7.86 9.92
CA LEU A 426 26.94 8.21 10.79
C LEU A 426 27.06 9.60 11.40
N VAL A 427 28.24 9.93 11.93
CA VAL A 427 28.50 11.20 12.61
C VAL A 427 28.33 12.39 11.66
N VAL A 428 28.76 12.24 10.40
CA VAL A 428 28.72 13.30 9.37
C VAL A 428 27.41 13.33 8.58
N ALA A 429 26.53 12.32 8.71
CA ALA A 429 25.36 12.19 7.84
C ALA A 429 24.29 13.29 8.02
N LEU A 430 24.26 13.97 9.17
CA LEU A 430 23.29 15.03 9.48
C LEU A 430 23.93 16.42 9.38
N PRO A 431 23.18 17.42 8.88
CA PRO A 431 23.65 18.80 8.90
C PRO A 431 23.68 19.37 10.33
N ASP A 432 24.50 20.39 10.55
CA ASP A 432 24.62 21.07 11.83
C ASP A 432 23.29 21.62 12.36
N SER A 433 22.36 21.98 11.48
CA SER A 433 21.02 22.46 11.85
C SER A 433 20.14 21.41 12.54
N ALA A 434 20.49 20.13 12.43
CA ALA A 434 19.77 19.03 13.07
C ALA A 434 19.99 18.96 14.58
N ARG A 435 21.08 19.57 15.08
CA ARG A 435 21.50 19.46 16.49
C ARG A 435 21.49 20.82 17.18
N ASP A 436 20.80 20.89 18.32
CA ASP A 436 20.83 22.07 19.20
C ASP A 436 22.03 22.01 20.15
N SER A 437 22.40 20.80 20.60
CA SER A 437 23.63 20.53 21.34
C SER A 437 24.41 19.40 20.68
N SER A 438 25.73 19.39 20.88
CA SER A 438 26.60 18.31 20.41
C SER A 438 27.08 17.40 21.55
N ASN A 439 26.45 17.46 22.72
CA ASN A 439 26.85 16.70 23.91
C ASN A 439 26.67 15.18 23.73
N GLU A 440 25.51 14.77 23.21
CA GLU A 440 25.16 13.37 22.98
C GLU A 440 26.10 12.75 21.94
N LEU A 441 26.39 13.52 20.88
CA LEU A 441 27.35 13.12 19.86
C LEU A 441 28.77 13.02 20.42
N TYR A 442 29.20 13.98 21.26
CA TYR A 442 30.48 13.92 21.95
C TYR A 442 30.61 12.65 22.80
N HIS A 443 29.58 12.33 23.59
CA HIS A 443 29.60 11.15 24.44
C HIS A 443 29.71 9.86 23.63
N ALA A 444 28.98 9.76 22.51
CA ALA A 444 29.10 8.61 21.62
C ALA A 444 30.48 8.49 20.96
N ILE A 445 31.11 9.61 20.57
CA ILE A 445 32.48 9.61 20.06
C ILE A 445 33.47 9.17 21.14
N ASP A 446 33.32 9.67 22.38
CA ASP A 446 34.19 9.30 23.50
C ASP A 446 34.14 7.79 23.80
N ILE A 447 32.94 7.21 23.83
CA ILE A 447 32.75 5.75 23.97
C ILE A 447 33.38 5.01 22.79
N TYR A 448 33.17 5.46 21.56
CA TYR A 448 33.71 4.80 20.37
C TYR A 448 35.25 4.78 20.40
N LEU A 449 35.88 5.91 20.74
CA LEU A 449 37.34 6.01 20.87
C LEU A 449 37.91 5.17 22.00
N GLU A 450 37.13 4.97 23.08
CA GLU A 450 37.51 4.09 24.19
C GLU A 450 37.54 2.62 23.77
N VAL A 451 36.51 2.16 23.05
CA VAL A 451 36.44 0.78 22.55
C VAL A 451 37.45 0.54 21.41
N HIS A 452 37.74 1.56 20.61
CA HIS A 452 38.63 1.47 19.43
C HIS A 452 39.98 2.15 19.66
N ALA A 453 40.67 1.78 20.74
CA ALA A 453 41.97 2.35 21.10
C ALA A 453 43.04 2.22 19.99
N GLY A 454 42.93 1.20 19.12
CA GLY A 454 43.85 0.93 18.01
C GLY A 454 43.70 1.81 16.76
N LEU A 455 42.81 2.81 16.76
CA LEU A 455 42.65 3.72 15.62
C LEU A 455 43.89 4.60 15.40
N SER A 456 44.19 4.90 14.13
CA SER A 456 45.22 5.85 13.78
C SER A 456 44.83 7.28 14.16
N ASP A 457 45.82 8.14 14.41
CA ASP A 457 45.58 9.55 14.75
C ASP A 457 44.79 10.28 13.65
N GLU A 458 45.01 9.92 12.39
CA GLU A 458 44.27 10.46 11.24
C GLU A 458 42.77 10.09 11.29
N GLU A 459 42.44 8.86 11.65
CA GLU A 459 41.04 8.43 11.81
C GLU A 459 40.37 9.10 13.01
N LYS A 460 41.08 9.19 14.14
CA LYS A 460 40.62 9.90 15.33
C LYS A 460 40.34 11.36 15.00
N MET A 461 41.25 12.02 14.28
CA MET A 461 41.07 13.39 13.80
C MET A 461 39.82 13.53 12.93
N LYS A 462 39.61 12.65 11.94
CA LYS A 462 38.43 12.70 11.05
C LYS A 462 37.11 12.62 11.82
N ILE A 463 37.04 11.71 12.80
CA ILE A 463 35.84 11.53 13.62
C ILE A 463 35.63 12.76 14.52
N CYS A 464 36.68 13.27 15.17
CA CYS A 464 36.59 14.42 16.07
C CYS A 464 36.31 15.75 15.34
N CYS A 465 36.72 15.90 14.08
CA CYS A 465 36.44 17.09 13.27
C CYS A 465 34.95 17.28 12.96
N ALA A 466 34.14 16.21 13.06
CA ALA A 466 32.70 16.29 12.81
C ALA A 466 31.91 16.86 13.99
N LEU A 467 32.54 17.05 15.15
CA LEU A 467 31.92 17.63 16.33
C LEU A 467 31.86 19.17 16.23
N ASN A 468 30.69 19.75 16.48
CA ASN A 468 30.55 21.21 16.56
C ASN A 468 30.87 21.70 17.98
N TYR A 469 32.11 22.16 18.17
CA TYR A 469 32.62 22.62 19.47
C TYR A 469 31.87 23.86 20.03
N GLU A 470 31.21 24.65 19.19
CA GLU A 470 30.40 25.79 19.64
C GLU A 470 29.09 25.35 20.29
N LYS A 471 28.55 24.18 19.92
CA LYS A 471 27.30 23.63 20.47
C LYS A 471 27.48 22.70 21.67
N LEU A 472 28.72 22.55 22.14
CA LEU A 472 29.02 21.80 23.37
C LEU A 472 28.64 22.59 24.62
N SER A 473 28.19 21.88 25.65
CA SER A 473 28.10 22.45 27.00
C SER A 473 29.48 22.79 27.56
N THR A 474 29.54 23.69 28.54
CA THR A 474 30.80 24.03 29.21
C THR A 474 31.42 22.80 29.87
N GLU A 475 30.60 21.96 30.53
CA GLU A 475 31.03 20.73 31.16
C GLU A 475 31.63 19.74 30.14
N ALA A 476 30.92 19.47 29.05
CA ALA A 476 31.40 18.58 28.00
C ALA A 476 32.71 19.09 27.36
N GLY A 477 32.84 20.41 27.17
CA GLY A 477 34.06 21.01 26.65
C GLY A 477 35.26 20.87 27.60
N ILE A 478 35.04 20.96 28.92
CA ILE A 478 36.11 20.76 29.92
C ILE A 478 36.55 19.29 29.86
N HIS A 479 35.58 18.37 29.90
CA HIS A 479 35.84 16.94 29.80
C HIS A 479 36.64 16.61 28.53
N LEU A 480 36.25 17.16 27.37
CA LEU A 480 36.96 16.95 26.10
C LEU A 480 38.38 17.49 26.16
N SER A 481 38.59 18.69 26.70
CA SER A 481 39.92 19.32 26.77
C SER A 481 40.94 18.53 27.62
N GLN A 482 40.45 17.76 28.59
CA GLN A 482 41.27 16.95 29.50
C GLN A 482 41.39 15.49 29.03
N ASN A 483 40.62 15.08 28.02
CA ASN A 483 40.55 13.68 27.60
C ASN A 483 41.69 13.33 26.64
N ALA A 484 42.64 12.55 27.13
CA ALA A 484 43.81 12.11 26.36
C ALA A 484 43.48 11.17 25.18
N LYS A 485 42.26 10.61 25.11
CA LYS A 485 41.78 9.81 23.97
C LYS A 485 41.58 10.66 22.71
N PHE A 486 41.33 11.97 22.88
CA PHE A 486 41.09 12.89 21.79
C PHE A 486 42.40 13.50 21.28
N PRO A 487 42.51 13.78 19.96
CA PRO A 487 43.67 14.47 19.44
C PRO A 487 43.86 15.87 20.06
N SER A 488 45.11 16.29 20.23
CA SER A 488 45.46 17.58 20.83
C SER A 488 44.82 18.78 20.11
N LYS A 489 44.66 18.72 18.78
CA LYS A 489 43.98 19.74 17.99
C LYS A 489 42.52 19.93 18.40
N SER A 490 41.79 18.84 18.69
CA SER A 490 40.40 18.86 19.14
C SER A 490 40.27 19.45 20.55
N ALA A 491 41.20 19.11 21.45
CA ALA A 491 41.25 19.70 22.79
C ALA A 491 41.47 21.21 22.75
N VAL A 492 42.40 21.69 21.91
CA VAL A 492 42.64 23.12 21.70
C VAL A 492 41.40 23.81 21.12
N GLN A 493 40.73 23.21 20.15
CA GLN A 493 39.52 23.78 19.54
C GLN A 493 38.38 23.90 20.56
N ALA A 494 38.19 22.90 21.43
CA ALA A 494 37.21 22.97 22.52
C ALA A 494 37.51 24.12 23.49
N LEU A 495 38.78 24.30 23.89
CA LEU A 495 39.20 25.40 24.76
C LEU A 495 38.96 26.78 24.13
N ILE A 496 39.25 26.93 22.83
CA ILE A 496 38.98 28.18 22.09
C ILE A 496 37.47 28.48 22.08
N SER A 497 36.63 27.50 21.78
CA SER A 497 35.17 27.68 21.81
C SER A 497 34.64 28.08 23.19
N GLN A 498 35.23 27.55 24.27
CA GLN A 498 34.90 27.97 25.64
C GLN A 498 35.33 29.40 25.95
N GLN A 499 36.55 29.79 25.56
CA GLN A 499 37.05 31.15 25.74
C GLN A 499 36.17 32.17 25.00
N LEU A 500 35.71 31.84 23.80
CA LEU A 500 34.77 32.69 23.04
C LEU A 500 33.42 32.84 23.75
N LYS A 501 32.86 31.76 24.31
CA LYS A 501 31.62 31.85 25.12
C LYS A 501 31.79 32.74 26.34
N LEU A 502 32.89 32.59 27.08
CA LEU A 502 33.20 33.42 28.24
C LEU A 502 33.36 34.89 27.85
N LYS A 503 34.07 35.18 26.75
CA LYS A 503 34.23 36.54 26.24
C LYS A 503 32.90 37.18 25.84
N ASN A 504 32.00 36.43 25.20
CA ASN A 504 30.67 36.91 24.83
C ASN A 504 29.79 37.21 26.05
N LEU A 505 29.86 36.39 27.11
CA LEU A 505 29.16 36.65 28.37
C LEU A 505 29.69 37.90 29.09
N LEU A 506 31.01 38.10 29.08
CA LEU A 506 31.66 39.29 29.66
C LEU A 506 31.32 40.57 28.86
N GLN A 507 31.32 40.52 27.52
CA GLN A 507 30.93 41.66 26.69
C GLN A 507 29.43 42.01 26.79
N GLY A 508 28.55 41.02 26.96
CA GLY A 508 27.12 41.25 27.19
C GLY A 508 26.82 41.97 28.51
N THR A 509 27.73 41.88 29.49
CA THR A 509 27.59 42.52 30.80
C THR A 509 28.01 44.00 30.79
N ASN A 510 28.88 44.40 29.84
CA ASN A 510 29.42 45.76 29.76
C ASN A 510 28.47 46.78 29.08
N ASN A 511 27.35 46.33 28.49
CA ASN A 511 26.43 47.20 27.73
C ASN A 511 25.20 47.70 28.53
N THR A 512 25.14 47.53 29.85
CA THR A 512 23.95 47.90 30.68
C THR A 512 24.12 49.12 31.57
N LYS A 513 25.11 50.00 31.34
CA LYS A 513 25.15 51.31 32.01
C LYS A 513 25.70 52.39 31.07
N LEU A 514 24.80 53.18 30.47
CA LEU A 514 24.84 54.64 30.52
C LEU A 514 23.57 55.20 29.88
N TYR A 515 22.62 55.66 30.69
CA TYR A 515 21.64 56.68 30.30
C TYR A 515 21.46 57.64 31.48
N THR A 516 21.28 58.92 31.13
CA THR A 516 21.10 60.16 31.93
C THR A 516 22.39 60.94 32.22
N ASN A 517 22.58 62.23 31.88
CA ASN A 517 21.76 63.28 31.22
C ASN A 517 22.68 64.38 30.61
N SER A 518 22.15 65.09 29.60
CA SER A 518 22.64 66.24 28.78
C SER A 518 23.02 67.53 29.56
N PRO A 519 23.43 68.70 28.95
CA PRO A 519 23.83 69.04 27.56
C PRO A 519 25.08 69.98 27.40
N CYS A 520 25.62 70.11 26.17
CA CYS A 520 25.89 71.38 25.41
C CYS A 520 27.13 71.40 24.47
N ASN A 521 26.82 71.65 23.19
CA ASN A 521 27.44 72.61 22.24
C ASN A 521 28.71 72.27 21.41
N PHE A 522 28.43 72.04 20.12
CA PHE A 522 28.86 72.81 18.93
C PHE A 522 30.27 72.64 18.29
N ILE A 523 30.19 72.34 16.98
CA ILE A 523 31.08 72.68 15.82
C ILE A 523 32.01 71.58 15.26
N GLU A 524 31.66 71.21 14.02
CA GLU A 524 32.47 70.52 13.00
C GLU A 524 33.78 71.26 12.72
N THR A 525 34.89 70.55 12.46
CA THR A 525 35.66 70.74 11.21
C THR A 525 36.60 69.56 10.94
N LYS A 526 36.62 69.10 9.68
CA LYS A 526 37.63 68.19 9.10
C LYS A 526 39.02 68.83 9.07
N GLY A 527 40.05 68.02 9.34
CA GLY A 527 41.46 68.35 9.04
C GLY A 527 42.32 67.09 8.90
N LYS A 528 43.06 66.98 7.80
CA LYS A 528 43.97 65.88 7.41
C LYS A 528 45.34 65.98 8.11
N ALA A 529 46.01 64.82 8.22
CA ALA A 529 47.39 64.54 7.78
C ALA A 529 48.43 64.04 8.84
N LYS A 530 48.94 62.83 8.55
CA LYS A 530 50.34 62.34 8.47
C LYS A 530 51.22 62.13 9.74
N LYS A 531 51.79 60.90 9.78
CA LYS A 531 53.21 60.48 10.06
C LYS A 531 53.77 60.78 11.46
N ASP A 532 54.67 60.05 12.10
CA ASP A 532 55.52 58.85 11.91
C ASP A 532 55.92 58.47 13.39
N GLU A 533 55.93 57.20 13.78
CA GLU A 533 57.16 56.42 14.14
C GLU A 533 57.68 56.53 15.60
N ALA A 534 57.91 55.33 16.18
CA ALA A 534 58.74 54.95 17.34
C ALA A 534 58.36 55.35 18.80
N CYS A 535 58.07 54.32 19.62
CA CYS A 535 58.79 54.08 20.89
C CYS A 535 58.59 52.65 21.41
N GLU A 536 59.68 52.08 21.91
CA GLU A 536 59.85 50.79 22.58
C GLU A 536 58.96 50.58 23.83
N PRO A 537 58.82 49.32 24.29
CA PRO A 537 57.82 48.94 25.28
C PRO A 537 58.32 49.19 26.71
N THR A 538 57.57 49.97 27.49
CA THR A 538 57.77 50.04 28.95
C THR A 538 56.59 49.36 29.64
N LEU A 539 56.91 48.26 30.33
CA LEU A 539 56.07 47.57 31.30
C LEU A 539 55.45 48.55 32.30
N TYR A 540 54.12 48.58 32.37
CA TYR A 540 53.41 48.89 33.61
C TYR A 540 52.33 47.84 33.84
N SER A 541 52.58 47.01 34.85
CA SER A 541 51.61 46.10 35.45
C SER A 541 50.65 46.93 36.30
N GLU A 542 49.47 47.24 35.78
CA GLU A 542 48.36 47.78 36.58
C GLU A 542 47.60 46.59 37.21
N ARG A 543 47.80 46.40 38.51
CA ARG A 543 47.05 45.44 39.34
C ARG A 543 45.61 45.93 39.43
N ILE A 544 44.70 45.32 38.66
CA ILE A 544 43.26 45.53 38.81
C ILE A 544 42.80 44.80 40.07
N ASP A 545 42.16 45.54 40.97
CA ASP A 545 41.78 45.13 42.31
C ASP A 545 40.52 44.25 42.30
N ILE A 546 40.72 42.93 42.21
CA ILE A 546 39.69 41.87 42.16
C ILE A 546 38.85 41.80 43.47
N SER A 547 39.27 42.50 44.53
CA SER A 547 38.64 42.40 45.85
C SER A 547 37.31 43.15 45.96
N VAL A 548 37.13 44.27 45.24
CA VAL A 548 35.96 45.15 45.41
C VAL A 548 34.72 44.65 44.65
N ASP A 549 34.93 43.98 43.51
CA ASP A 549 33.83 43.46 42.68
C ASP A 549 33.24 42.15 43.24
N ASN A 550 34.03 41.35 43.96
CA ASN A 550 33.54 40.15 44.65
C ASN A 550 32.59 40.50 45.82
N GLU A 551 32.83 41.63 46.49
CA GLU A 551 31.97 42.09 47.59
C GLU A 551 30.60 42.54 47.08
N LYS A 552 30.57 43.31 45.98
CA LYS A 552 29.32 43.73 45.32
C LYS A 552 28.51 42.56 44.78
N LEU A 553 29.17 41.54 44.23
CA LEU A 553 28.51 40.33 43.74
C LEU A 553 27.88 39.53 44.90
N ARG A 554 28.57 39.47 46.05
CA ARG A 554 28.06 38.83 47.27
C ARG A 554 26.82 39.54 47.82
N GLU A 555 26.83 40.87 47.85
CA GLU A 555 25.66 41.67 48.25
C GLU A 555 24.47 41.45 47.29
N HIS A 556 24.72 41.37 45.99
CA HIS A 556 23.70 41.10 44.98
C HIS A 556 23.09 39.69 45.11
N LEU A 557 23.91 38.68 45.37
CA LEU A 557 23.46 37.31 45.60
C LEU A 557 22.61 37.20 46.86
N GLN A 558 23.01 37.84 47.97
CA GLN A 558 22.21 37.90 49.18
C GLN A 558 20.88 38.64 48.96
N GLY A 559 20.89 39.73 48.19
CA GLY A 559 19.67 40.45 47.80
C GLY A 559 18.72 39.60 46.96
N MET A 560 19.23 38.82 46.01
CA MET A 560 18.43 37.85 45.24
C MET A 560 17.85 36.75 46.13
N GLN A 561 18.64 36.23 47.07
CA GLN A 561 18.22 35.16 47.95
C GLN A 561 17.08 35.59 48.89
N CYS A 562 17.12 36.83 49.41
CA CYS A 562 16.02 37.41 50.18
C CYS A 562 14.73 37.54 49.34
N ARG A 563 14.82 37.99 48.09
CA ARG A 563 13.65 38.13 47.21
C ARG A 563 13.01 36.78 46.85
N VAL A 564 13.83 35.75 46.62
CA VAL A 564 13.34 34.38 46.39
C VAL A 564 12.60 33.86 47.61
N MET A 565 13.15 34.09 48.82
CA MET A 565 12.50 33.68 50.07
C MET A 565 11.15 34.39 50.29
N GLU A 566 11.04 35.68 49.94
CA GLU A 566 9.76 36.40 49.99
C GLU A 566 8.75 35.85 48.96
N LEU A 567 9.19 35.56 47.73
CA LEU A 567 8.34 34.96 46.71
C LEU A 567 7.84 33.57 47.11
N GLU A 568 8.69 32.72 47.69
CA GLU A 568 8.29 31.43 48.23
C GLU A 568 7.24 31.56 49.34
N LYS A 569 7.37 32.58 50.21
CA LYS A 569 6.39 32.87 51.25
C LYS A 569 5.04 33.30 50.65
N VAL A 570 5.05 34.09 49.57
CA VAL A 570 3.83 34.47 48.82
C VAL A 570 3.21 33.25 48.15
N CYS A 571 4.00 32.40 47.49
CA CYS A 571 3.51 31.16 46.87
C CYS A 571 2.88 30.21 47.90
N LYS A 572 3.48 30.05 49.09
CA LYS A 572 2.89 29.24 50.18
C LYS A 572 1.58 29.81 50.68
N LYS A 573 1.46 31.14 50.82
CA LYS A 573 0.18 31.79 51.16
C LYS A 573 -0.87 31.53 50.10
N MET A 574 -0.52 31.68 48.82
CA MET A 574 -1.44 31.44 47.71
C MET A 574 -1.92 29.99 47.63
N GLN A 575 -1.03 29.02 47.88
CA GLN A 575 -1.39 27.60 47.97
C GLN A 575 -2.34 27.32 49.14
N SER A 576 -2.13 27.96 50.30
CA SER A 576 -3.03 27.81 51.45
C SER A 576 -4.43 28.38 51.20
N GLU A 577 -4.53 29.50 50.48
CA GLU A 577 -5.81 30.10 50.09
C GLU A 577 -6.51 29.27 49.01
N MET A 578 -5.79 28.74 48.02
CA MET A 578 -6.35 27.78 47.06
C MET A 578 -6.91 26.53 47.74
N ALA A 579 -6.21 25.99 48.74
CA ALA A 579 -6.69 24.83 49.50
C ALA A 579 -7.97 25.14 50.31
N LYS A 580 -8.11 26.36 50.86
CA LYS A 580 -9.35 26.80 51.53
C LYS A 580 -10.51 26.93 50.55
N ILE A 581 -10.27 27.50 49.36
CA ILE A 581 -11.27 27.64 48.29
C ILE A 581 -11.74 26.26 47.79
N MET A 582 -10.83 25.28 47.67
CA MET A 582 -11.21 23.92 47.28
C MET A 582 -12.05 23.23 48.36
N LYS A 583 -11.76 23.45 49.65
CA LYS A 583 -12.55 22.88 50.76
C LYS A 583 -13.95 23.50 50.87
N SER A 584 -14.10 24.82 50.65
CA SER A 584 -15.42 25.47 50.67
C SER A 584 -16.28 25.03 49.48
N LYS A 585 -15.67 24.75 48.32
CA LYS A 585 -16.37 24.23 47.13
C LYS A 585 -16.83 22.77 47.28
N ALA A 586 -16.11 21.95 48.05
CA ALA A 586 -16.51 20.57 48.36
C ALA A 586 -17.67 20.51 49.38
N ALA A 587 -17.73 21.43 50.35
CA ALA A 587 -18.82 21.49 51.33
C ALA A 587 -20.19 21.88 50.70
N ALA A 588 -20.18 22.64 49.60
CA ALA A 588 -21.40 23.05 48.89
C ALA A 588 -22.04 21.94 48.02
N HIS A 589 -21.37 20.80 47.80
CA HIS A 589 -21.87 19.67 46.99
C HIS A 589 -22.30 18.45 47.82
N GLY A 590 -22.35 18.55 49.15
CA GLY A 590 -22.71 17.45 50.05
C GLY A 590 -24.20 17.16 50.27
N SER A 591 -25.15 17.89 49.65
CA SER A 591 -26.59 17.79 49.97
C SER A 591 -27.51 17.24 48.87
N SER A 592 -27.01 16.42 47.95
CA SER A 592 -27.89 15.71 47.00
C SER A 592 -27.37 14.32 46.67
N ALA A 593 -27.54 13.39 47.63
CA ALA A 593 -27.60 11.97 47.34
C ALA A 593 -29.03 11.50 47.57
N ARG A 594 -29.91 11.69 46.56
CA ARG A 594 -31.20 11.01 46.49
C ARG A 594 -30.96 9.59 45.96
N SER A 595 -31.28 8.63 46.81
CA SER A 595 -31.39 7.20 46.54
C SER A 595 -32.23 6.88 45.30
N LEU A 596 -31.74 5.98 44.43
CA LEU A 596 -32.54 5.30 43.41
C LEU A 596 -33.13 3.99 43.98
N PRO A 597 -34.35 3.60 43.57
CA PRO A 597 -35.14 2.57 44.25
C PRO A 597 -34.78 1.14 43.84
N ARG A 598 -34.94 0.21 44.79
CA ARG A 598 -34.97 -1.24 44.58
C ARG A 598 -36.25 -1.63 43.83
N LEU A 599 -36.13 -2.46 42.80
CA LEU A 599 -37.22 -3.25 42.25
C LEU A 599 -36.94 -4.73 42.59
N CYS A 600 -37.90 -5.36 43.26
CA CYS A 600 -38.01 -6.82 43.36
C CYS A 600 -39.07 -7.28 42.34
N SER A 601 -38.71 -8.22 41.46
CA SER A 601 -39.47 -9.37 40.91
C SER A 601 -38.63 -9.94 39.78
#